data_AF-A0A7J7GTG0-F1
#
_entry.id   AF-A0A7J7GTG0-F1
#
_cell.length_a   1.000
_cell.length_b   1.000
_cell.length_c   1.000
_cell.angle_alpha   90.00
_cell.angle_beta   90.00
_cell.angle_gamma   90.00
#
_symmetry.space_group_name_H-M   'P 1'
#
loop_
_entity.id
_entity.type
_entity.pdbx_description
1 polymer ?
#
loop_
_entity_poly.entity_id
_entity_poly.type
_entity_poly.pdbx_seq_one_letter_code
_entity_poly.pdbx_strand_id
1 'polypeptide(L)'
;MAGGGGGGRGDRRWQRRRAEAWRRRRRRRRGDRRWQRRRAEAWRRRRRRRRGDRRRIGDPSPSPSPSFSSSAKLIGARYYIKSYEATFGRLNNAEDYRSPRDKDGHGTHTASIVGGRRVMNASAIGGFAHGTASGGAPLVRLAIYKACWPTPGQPKSDGNTCLDDDILAAIDDAIADGVQVLSISLGSNQSIPYTEDGVAIGALHAAKRNIVVACSAGNSGPTPSTVTNVAPWIITVAASSIDRVFPSPLVLGNQMKIQEQTVTPLKLRRMHHLVYAQDAELPGTTPNITRNCLPGTLSPKLVKGKIVVCLGFNVQSAMEVKRVGGVGIVLVNTYGSDSGMPLGAQLLTGTTVGLNDIATIVNYTRTNVNPTATLIPGTTILGSKPAPFMAPFTSLGPNGLEPNIIKPDITAPGLNILAAWSEAISPTQLDVDHRVVNYNLQSGTSMACPHVAAVSALLKAIHPNWSSAAIRSALMTTATLNNNMGTPITDIAENLATPFHYGSGHFQPANAADPGLVYDATYTDYLLFLCLRSGHFQPANNRHCTSVSSLGRPWKGGRPAIVSTTSYLLPAPSDARLSCQGMTIKADRLWALPVWEHKPRFYRGTLLTIRPSAYSESIVTIPN
;
A
#
# COMPACT_ATOMS: atom_id res chain seq x y z
N MET A 1 45.21 -52.07 7.15
CA MET A 1 45.23 -51.54 5.76
C MET A 1 44.42 -52.51 4.91
N ALA A 2 43.23 -52.11 4.48
CA ALA A 2 42.92 -51.60 3.13
C ALA A 2 42.86 -52.75 2.09
N GLY A 3 41.84 -52.93 1.25
CA GLY A 3 40.64 -52.14 0.96
C GLY A 3 40.17 -52.46 -0.48
N GLY A 4 38.88 -52.29 -0.77
CA GLY A 4 38.30 -52.20 -2.12
C GLY A 4 37.78 -53.53 -2.70
N GLY A 5 36.60 -53.61 -3.33
CA GLY A 5 35.63 -52.58 -3.70
C GLY A 5 34.34 -53.21 -4.22
N GLY A 6 33.21 -52.52 -4.02
CA GLY A 6 31.89 -52.98 -4.44
C GLY A 6 30.87 -51.84 -4.44
N GLY A 7 31.00 -50.91 -5.38
CA GLY A 7 30.08 -49.78 -5.52
C GLY A 7 30.04 -49.25 -6.95
N GLY A 8 29.16 -49.79 -7.80
CA GLY A 8 29.14 -49.41 -9.23
C GLY A 8 27.79 -49.38 -9.95
N ARG A 9 26.69 -49.84 -9.34
CA ARG A 9 25.38 -49.93 -10.04
C ARG A 9 24.33 -48.89 -9.62
N GLY A 10 24.47 -48.26 -8.45
CA GLY A 10 23.52 -47.22 -7.97
C GLY A 10 23.68 -45.85 -8.65
N ASP A 11 24.92 -45.45 -8.94
CA ASP A 11 25.26 -44.09 -9.38
C ASP A 11 24.81 -43.80 -10.84
N ARG A 12 24.93 -44.78 -11.74
CA ARG A 12 24.52 -44.62 -13.15
C ARG A 12 23.01 -44.39 -13.33
N ARG A 13 22.16 -44.98 -12.46
CA ARG A 13 20.70 -44.80 -12.50
C ARG A 13 20.29 -43.44 -11.96
N TRP A 14 21.01 -42.95 -10.95
CA TRP A 14 20.81 -41.63 -10.35
C TRP A 14 21.20 -40.50 -11.31
N GLN A 15 22.35 -40.61 -11.97
CA GLN A 15 22.81 -39.64 -12.97
C GLN A 15 21.86 -39.55 -14.18
N ARG A 16 21.30 -40.68 -14.66
CA ARG A 16 20.29 -40.69 -15.73
C ARG A 16 19.01 -39.95 -15.35
N ARG A 17 18.48 -40.18 -14.15
CA ARG A 17 17.28 -39.48 -13.66
C ARG A 17 17.49 -37.97 -13.52
N ARG A 18 18.69 -37.55 -13.09
CA ARG A 18 19.06 -36.13 -12.96
C ARG A 18 19.19 -35.45 -14.33
N ALA A 19 19.77 -36.14 -15.31
CA ALA A 19 19.87 -35.67 -16.69
C ALA A 19 18.48 -35.53 -17.36
N GLU A 20 17.57 -36.46 -17.12
CA GLU A 20 16.19 -36.38 -17.61
C GLU A 20 15.39 -35.23 -16.97
N ALA A 21 15.52 -35.05 -15.65
CA ALA A 21 14.89 -33.93 -14.94
C ALA A 21 15.41 -32.57 -15.46
N TRP A 22 16.70 -32.47 -15.76
CA TRP A 22 17.30 -31.27 -16.34
C TRP A 22 16.80 -31.01 -17.78
N ARG A 23 16.69 -32.06 -18.61
CA ARG A 23 16.10 -31.96 -19.97
C ARG A 23 14.62 -31.52 -19.92
N ARG A 24 13.83 -32.05 -18.97
CA ARG A 24 12.43 -31.63 -18.75
C ARG A 24 12.32 -30.16 -18.32
N ARG A 25 13.18 -29.69 -17.40
CA ARG A 25 13.24 -28.27 -16.99
C ARG A 25 13.65 -27.35 -18.16
N ARG A 26 14.61 -27.77 -18.99
CA ARG A 26 15.04 -26.99 -20.17
C ARG A 26 13.95 -26.91 -21.24
N ARG A 27 13.17 -27.98 -21.43
CA ARG A 27 11.99 -28.00 -22.33
C ARG A 27 10.87 -27.08 -21.81
N ARG A 28 10.55 -27.11 -20.50
CA ARG A 28 9.58 -26.17 -19.89
C ARG A 28 10.00 -24.71 -20.06
N ARG A 29 11.26 -24.35 -19.73
CA ARG A 29 11.79 -22.99 -19.92
C ARG A 29 11.77 -22.52 -21.39
N ARG A 30 11.99 -23.43 -22.35
CA ARG A 30 11.84 -23.11 -23.79
C ARG A 30 10.38 -22.92 -24.19
N GLY A 31 9.47 -23.71 -23.62
CA GLY A 31 8.02 -23.55 -23.75
C GLY A 31 7.54 -22.18 -23.28
N ASP A 32 7.94 -21.76 -22.08
CA ASP A 32 7.59 -20.44 -21.51
C ASP A 32 8.12 -19.29 -22.35
N ARG A 33 9.37 -19.36 -22.83
CA ARG A 33 9.92 -18.34 -23.73
C ARG A 33 9.17 -18.27 -25.06
N ARG A 34 8.73 -19.41 -25.61
CA ARG A 34 7.94 -19.47 -26.85
C ARG A 34 6.53 -18.92 -26.63
N TRP A 35 5.92 -19.22 -25.47
CA TRP A 35 4.62 -18.71 -25.07
C TRP A 35 4.63 -17.19 -24.84
N GLN A 36 5.64 -16.67 -24.14
CA GLN A 36 5.85 -15.23 -23.95
C GLN A 36 6.05 -14.49 -25.28
N ARG A 37 6.83 -15.07 -26.22
CA ARG A 37 6.99 -14.52 -27.58
C ARG A 37 5.67 -14.50 -28.35
N ARG A 38 4.89 -15.60 -28.32
CA ARG A 38 3.58 -15.68 -28.97
C ARG A 38 2.58 -14.66 -28.41
N ARG A 39 2.56 -14.43 -27.10
CA ARG A 39 1.73 -13.36 -26.50
C ARG A 39 2.22 -11.97 -26.87
N ALA A 40 3.53 -11.73 -26.89
CA ALA A 40 4.09 -10.46 -27.35
C ALA A 40 3.76 -10.16 -28.82
N GLU A 41 3.77 -11.18 -29.69
CA GLU A 41 3.35 -11.06 -31.08
C GLU A 41 1.84 -10.87 -31.23
N ALA A 42 1.02 -11.60 -30.46
CA ALA A 42 -0.43 -11.41 -30.42
C ALA A 42 -0.79 -9.98 -29.96
N TRP A 43 -0.07 -9.45 -28.97
CA TRP A 43 -0.17 -8.06 -28.52
C TRP A 43 0.21 -7.07 -29.63
N ARG A 44 1.33 -7.27 -30.33
CA ARG A 44 1.73 -6.45 -31.50
C ARG A 44 0.69 -6.48 -32.61
N ARG A 45 0.08 -7.64 -32.89
CA ARG A 45 -0.96 -7.81 -33.92
C ARG A 45 -2.27 -7.12 -33.55
N ARG A 46 -2.71 -7.23 -32.28
CA ARG A 46 -3.90 -6.50 -31.77
C ARG A 46 -3.69 -4.99 -31.80
N ARG A 47 -2.49 -4.51 -31.44
CA ARG A 47 -2.10 -3.08 -31.56
C ARG A 47 -2.17 -2.57 -32.99
N ARG A 48 -1.74 -3.37 -33.98
CA ARG A 48 -1.83 -3.01 -35.42
C ARG A 48 -3.27 -2.95 -35.92
N ARG A 49 -4.14 -3.90 -35.52
CA ARG A 49 -5.55 -3.92 -35.91
C ARG A 49 -6.33 -2.71 -35.34
N ARG A 50 -6.12 -2.36 -34.07
CA ARG A 50 -6.78 -1.19 -33.46
C ARG A 50 -6.28 0.17 -33.98
N ARG A 51 -5.03 0.27 -34.47
CA ARG A 51 -4.57 1.44 -35.23
C ARG A 51 -5.30 1.60 -36.57
N GLY A 52 -5.79 0.51 -37.16
CA GLY A 52 -6.61 0.53 -38.38
C GLY A 52 -8.05 0.97 -38.13
N ASP A 53 -8.70 0.47 -37.07
CA ASP A 53 -10.09 0.83 -36.74
C ASP A 53 -10.27 2.29 -36.28
N ARG A 54 -9.24 2.90 -35.67
CA ARG A 54 -9.25 4.33 -35.32
C ARG A 54 -9.18 5.29 -36.52
N ARG A 55 -8.97 4.79 -37.75
CA ARG A 55 -9.07 5.63 -38.96
C ARG A 55 -10.50 5.71 -39.53
N ARG A 56 -11.44 4.88 -39.06
CA ARG A 56 -12.82 4.83 -39.60
C ARG A 56 -13.90 5.47 -38.72
N ILE A 57 -13.55 5.91 -37.52
CA ILE A 57 -14.42 6.73 -36.66
C ILE A 57 -13.64 8.01 -36.40
N GLY A 58 -14.12 9.13 -36.95
CA GLY A 58 -13.43 10.41 -36.93
C GLY A 58 -13.19 10.90 -35.51
N ASP A 59 -11.94 10.88 -35.08
CA ASP A 59 -11.47 11.60 -33.90
C ASP A 59 -10.03 12.08 -34.19
N PRO A 60 -9.78 13.39 -34.29
CA PRO A 60 -8.45 13.89 -34.59
C PRO A 60 -7.54 13.64 -33.39
N SER A 61 -6.58 12.72 -33.55
CA SER A 61 -5.45 12.62 -32.63
C SER A 61 -4.76 13.98 -32.53
N PRO A 62 -4.62 14.61 -31.36
CA PRO A 62 -3.85 15.84 -31.28
C PRO A 62 -2.36 15.49 -31.40
N SER A 63 -1.68 16.36 -32.14
CA SER A 63 -0.25 16.52 -32.44
C SER A 63 0.76 16.09 -31.34
N PRO A 64 2.03 15.80 -31.69
CA PRO A 64 2.95 15.07 -30.83
C PRO A 64 3.35 15.89 -29.58
N SER A 65 2.86 15.48 -28.43
CA SER A 65 3.36 15.87 -27.11
C SER A 65 4.80 15.37 -26.92
N PRO A 66 5.63 15.99 -26.05
CA PRO A 66 7.06 15.66 -25.91
C PRO A 66 7.24 14.17 -25.69
N SER A 67 7.89 13.52 -26.67
CA SER A 67 7.79 12.08 -26.93
C SER A 67 8.04 11.22 -25.68
N PHE A 68 7.02 10.50 -25.20
CA PHE A 68 7.23 9.38 -24.29
C PHE A 68 7.79 8.20 -25.10
N SER A 69 9.04 7.82 -24.85
CA SER A 69 9.68 6.68 -25.53
C SER A 69 9.40 5.39 -24.78
N SER A 70 8.64 4.47 -25.39
CA SER A 70 8.40 3.14 -24.82
C SER A 70 9.71 2.36 -24.77
N SER A 71 10.01 1.74 -23.63
CA SER A 71 11.20 0.91 -23.45
C SER A 71 10.82 -0.57 -23.32
N ALA A 72 11.83 -1.44 -23.25
CA ALA A 72 11.58 -2.81 -22.86
C ALA A 72 10.93 -2.88 -21.46
N LYS A 73 11.21 -1.95 -20.55
CA LYS A 73 10.65 -1.97 -19.20
C LYS A 73 9.24 -1.35 -19.15
N LEU A 74 9.08 -0.15 -19.72
CA LEU A 74 7.83 0.61 -19.81
C LEU A 74 7.22 0.34 -21.19
N ILE A 75 6.34 -0.65 -21.27
CA ILE A 75 5.83 -1.20 -22.54
C ILE A 75 4.57 -0.51 -23.05
N GLY A 76 3.91 0.27 -22.19
CA GLY A 76 2.71 1.04 -22.50
C GLY A 76 2.61 2.25 -21.58
N ALA A 77 2.08 3.35 -22.11
CA ALA A 77 1.82 4.55 -21.36
C ALA A 77 0.64 5.28 -22.00
N ARG A 78 -0.40 5.57 -21.21
CA ARG A 78 -1.63 6.27 -21.60
C ARG A 78 -2.02 7.26 -20.50
N TYR A 79 -2.85 8.22 -20.87
CA TYR A 79 -3.44 9.17 -19.92
C TYR A 79 -4.92 9.37 -20.26
N TYR A 80 -5.71 9.72 -19.25
CA TYR A 80 -7.16 9.88 -19.28
C TYR A 80 -7.47 11.18 -18.55
N ILE A 81 -8.10 12.13 -19.25
CA ILE A 81 -8.28 13.52 -18.79
C ILE A 81 -9.66 14.07 -19.17
N LYS A 82 -10.51 13.25 -19.77
CA LYS A 82 -11.73 13.76 -20.41
C LYS A 82 -12.71 14.27 -19.36
N SER A 83 -12.88 13.52 -18.28
CA SER A 83 -13.75 13.92 -17.18
C SER A 83 -13.15 15.09 -16.41
N TYR A 84 -11.82 15.11 -16.24
CA TYR A 84 -11.13 16.24 -15.62
C TYR A 84 -11.37 17.54 -16.40
N GLU A 85 -11.16 17.54 -17.72
CA GLU A 85 -11.35 18.76 -18.54
C GLU A 85 -12.82 19.16 -18.68
N ALA A 86 -13.76 18.21 -18.57
CA ALA A 86 -15.18 18.51 -18.50
C ALA A 86 -15.57 19.20 -17.18
N THR A 87 -14.90 18.86 -16.09
CA THR A 87 -15.23 19.36 -14.74
C THR A 87 -14.52 20.67 -14.40
N PHE A 88 -13.23 20.77 -14.72
CA PHE A 88 -12.36 21.87 -14.32
C PHE A 88 -11.92 22.77 -15.49
N GLY A 89 -12.33 22.43 -16.71
CA GLY A 89 -11.84 23.08 -17.92
C GLY A 89 -10.46 22.59 -18.34
N ARG A 90 -9.91 23.26 -19.35
CA ARG A 90 -8.67 22.84 -20.02
C ARG A 90 -7.47 22.87 -19.04
N LEU A 91 -6.81 21.72 -18.82
CA LEU A 91 -5.60 21.62 -17.98
C LEU A 91 -4.58 22.72 -18.28
N ASN A 92 -4.12 23.38 -17.22
CA ASN A 92 -3.03 24.34 -17.25
C ASN A 92 -1.69 23.63 -17.55
N ASN A 93 -1.05 23.98 -18.67
CA ASN A 93 0.21 23.36 -19.08
C ASN A 93 1.37 23.69 -18.11
N ALA A 94 1.25 24.75 -17.31
CA ALA A 94 2.20 25.06 -16.24
C ALA A 94 2.10 24.05 -15.08
N GLU A 95 0.93 23.48 -14.84
CA GLU A 95 0.68 22.58 -13.70
C GLU A 95 0.99 21.12 -14.04
N ASP A 96 0.67 20.66 -15.26
CA ASP A 96 0.96 19.28 -15.69
C ASP A 96 1.02 19.14 -17.23
N TYR A 97 1.45 17.97 -17.69
CA TYR A 97 1.55 17.61 -19.10
C TYR A 97 0.33 16.80 -19.53
N ARG A 98 -0.32 17.17 -20.64
CA ARG A 98 -1.29 16.32 -21.37
C ARG A 98 -0.60 15.12 -22.03
N SER A 99 -0.05 14.25 -21.19
CA SER A 99 0.77 13.12 -21.56
C SER A 99 0.82 12.15 -20.38
N PRO A 100 1.30 10.91 -20.56
CA PRO A 100 1.48 9.99 -19.45
C PRO A 100 2.71 10.31 -18.58
N ARG A 101 3.43 11.43 -18.84
CA ARG A 101 4.56 11.88 -18.03
C ARG A 101 4.06 12.34 -16.66
N ASP A 102 4.78 11.92 -15.64
CA ASP A 102 4.51 12.25 -14.25
C ASP A 102 5.17 13.58 -13.87
N LYS A 103 4.36 14.56 -13.46
CA LYS A 103 4.80 15.87 -12.92
C LYS A 103 4.44 16.04 -11.44
N ASP A 104 4.09 14.95 -10.77
CA ASP A 104 3.67 14.91 -9.36
C ASP A 104 4.65 14.10 -8.50
N GLY A 105 5.14 12.97 -9.03
CA GLY A 105 6.09 12.09 -8.37
C GLY A 105 5.46 10.80 -7.82
N HIS A 106 4.19 10.82 -7.41
CA HIS A 106 3.51 9.66 -6.81
C HIS A 106 3.46 8.45 -7.74
N GLY A 107 3.14 8.67 -9.01
CA GLY A 107 3.09 7.61 -10.03
C GLY A 107 4.45 6.96 -10.27
N THR A 108 5.52 7.77 -10.31
CA THR A 108 6.90 7.29 -10.45
C THR A 108 7.33 6.49 -9.21
N HIS A 109 7.00 6.98 -8.02
CA HIS A 109 7.31 6.34 -6.75
C HIS A 109 6.67 4.95 -6.66
N THR A 110 5.34 4.89 -6.80
CA THR A 110 4.57 3.64 -6.73
C THR A 110 4.97 2.63 -7.83
N ALA A 111 5.15 3.07 -9.08
CA ALA A 111 5.56 2.19 -10.17
C ALA A 111 6.97 1.59 -9.96
N SER A 112 7.87 2.36 -9.35
CA SER A 112 9.22 1.89 -9.03
C SER A 112 9.25 0.91 -7.84
N ILE A 113 8.31 1.01 -6.89
CA ILE A 113 8.14 -0.02 -5.84
C ILE A 113 7.70 -1.35 -6.47
N VAL A 114 6.79 -1.32 -7.46
CA VAL A 114 6.37 -2.56 -8.14
C VAL A 114 7.54 -3.18 -8.89
N GLY A 115 8.17 -2.39 -9.77
CA GLY A 115 9.01 -2.92 -10.83
C GLY A 115 10.33 -2.18 -11.03
N GLY A 116 10.77 -1.28 -10.17
CA GLY A 116 12.05 -0.59 -10.32
C GLY A 116 13.19 -1.57 -10.62
N ARG A 117 14.03 -1.25 -11.61
CA ARG A 117 15.27 -2.00 -11.84
C ARG A 117 16.24 -1.71 -10.69
N ARG A 118 17.24 -2.57 -10.53
CA ARG A 118 18.29 -2.35 -9.54
C ARG A 118 19.07 -1.10 -9.90
N VAL A 119 19.13 -0.15 -8.97
CA VAL A 119 19.91 1.08 -9.08
C VAL A 119 20.77 1.17 -7.84
N MET A 120 22.09 1.15 -8.05
CA MET A 120 23.08 1.28 -6.98
C MET A 120 23.16 2.74 -6.52
N ASN A 121 23.60 2.95 -5.28
CA ASN A 121 23.82 4.28 -4.70
C ASN A 121 22.57 5.18 -4.72
N ALA A 122 21.40 4.57 -4.57
CA ALA A 122 20.15 5.29 -4.40
C ALA A 122 20.03 5.75 -2.94
N SER A 123 19.66 7.01 -2.74
CA SER A 123 19.40 7.58 -1.42
C SER A 123 18.38 8.70 -1.55
N ALA A 124 17.69 9.01 -0.45
CA ALA A 124 16.99 10.27 -0.35
C ALA A 124 17.98 11.44 -0.25
N ILE A 125 17.45 12.65 -0.23
CA ILE A 125 18.25 13.86 0.02
C ILE A 125 19.12 13.70 1.27
N GLY A 126 20.36 14.16 1.24
CA GLY A 126 21.29 14.03 2.38
C GLY A 126 21.89 12.65 2.62
N GLY A 127 21.65 11.68 1.73
CA GLY A 127 22.22 10.34 1.86
C GLY A 127 21.42 9.39 2.76
N PHE A 128 20.22 9.78 3.19
CA PHE A 128 19.34 8.89 3.98
C PHE A 128 18.91 7.67 3.16
N ALA A 129 18.81 6.53 3.84
CA ALA A 129 18.44 5.25 3.24
C ALA A 129 19.35 4.83 2.07
N HIS A 130 20.62 5.24 2.08
CA HIS A 130 21.59 4.92 1.04
C HIS A 130 21.75 3.40 0.84
N GLY A 131 21.61 2.95 -0.41
CA GLY A 131 21.79 1.56 -0.77
C GLY A 131 21.45 1.26 -2.22
N THR A 132 21.01 0.03 -2.48
CA THR A 132 20.53 -0.39 -3.80
C THR A 132 19.01 -0.38 -3.83
N ALA A 133 18.41 0.53 -4.59
CA ALA A 133 16.97 0.54 -4.80
C ALA A 133 16.56 -0.53 -5.82
N SER A 134 15.48 -1.24 -5.54
CA SER A 134 14.91 -2.26 -6.43
C SER A 134 13.42 -2.43 -6.12
N GLY A 135 12.59 -2.56 -7.15
CA GLY A 135 11.19 -2.92 -6.95
C GLY A 135 11.03 -4.37 -6.49
N GLY A 136 9.85 -4.72 -5.98
CA GLY A 136 9.54 -6.08 -5.52
C GLY A 136 9.61 -7.12 -6.64
N ALA A 137 9.30 -6.73 -7.88
CA ALA A 137 9.37 -7.59 -9.06
C ALA A 137 10.15 -6.92 -10.22
N PRO A 138 11.49 -6.81 -10.14
CA PRO A 138 12.29 -5.98 -11.06
C PRO A 138 12.18 -6.33 -12.54
N LEU A 139 11.83 -7.59 -12.84
CA LEU A 139 11.75 -8.12 -14.20
C LEU A 139 10.37 -7.95 -14.86
N VAL A 140 9.34 -7.49 -14.14
CA VAL A 140 8.02 -7.27 -14.72
C VAL A 140 8.07 -6.19 -15.81
N ARG A 141 7.06 -6.16 -16.67
CA ARG A 141 6.84 -5.05 -17.59
C ARG A 141 5.83 -4.10 -16.96
N LEU A 142 6.03 -2.81 -17.12
CA LEU A 142 5.13 -1.79 -16.59
C LEU A 142 4.32 -1.17 -17.74
N ALA A 143 3.02 -1.00 -17.52
CA ALA A 143 2.13 -0.23 -18.36
C ALA A 143 1.50 0.86 -17.48
N ILE A 144 1.67 2.12 -17.86
CA ILE A 144 1.27 3.29 -17.07
C ILE A 144 -0.06 3.83 -17.61
N TYR A 145 -1.01 4.08 -16.72
CA TYR A 145 -2.31 4.65 -17.04
C TYR A 145 -2.54 5.83 -16.08
N LYS A 146 -2.27 7.04 -16.55
CA LYS A 146 -2.40 8.27 -15.74
C LYS A 146 -3.85 8.76 -15.76
N ALA A 147 -4.49 8.81 -14.59
CA ALA A 147 -5.88 9.27 -14.42
C ALA A 147 -6.04 10.33 -13.31
N CYS A 148 -4.93 10.80 -12.76
CA CYS A 148 -4.90 11.82 -11.72
C CYS A 148 -4.23 13.08 -12.24
N TRP A 149 -4.75 14.22 -11.80
CA TRP A 149 -4.40 15.55 -12.29
C TRP A 149 -4.38 16.56 -11.13
N PRO A 150 -3.64 17.67 -11.27
CA PRO A 150 -3.63 18.73 -10.25
C PRO A 150 -5.03 19.24 -9.93
N THR A 151 -5.31 19.49 -8.66
CA THR A 151 -6.54 20.17 -8.25
C THR A 151 -6.38 21.67 -8.53
N PRO A 152 -7.26 22.30 -9.31
CA PRO A 152 -7.12 23.72 -9.65
C PRO A 152 -7.05 24.61 -8.41
N GLY A 153 -6.08 25.53 -8.39
CA GLY A 153 -5.91 26.51 -7.30
C GLY A 153 -5.35 25.92 -5.99
N GLN A 154 -4.90 24.67 -5.98
CA GLN A 154 -4.29 24.03 -4.82
C GLN A 154 -2.83 23.64 -5.11
N PRO A 155 -1.92 23.74 -4.12
CA PRO A 155 -0.56 23.26 -4.29
C PRO A 155 -0.54 21.73 -4.39
N LYS A 156 0.43 21.16 -5.12
CA LYS A 156 0.55 19.71 -5.28
C LYS A 156 0.84 18.97 -3.97
N SER A 157 1.38 19.65 -2.97
CA SER A 157 1.53 19.12 -1.61
C SER A 157 0.20 18.68 -0.98
N ASP A 158 -0.91 19.25 -1.44
CA ASP A 158 -2.25 18.98 -0.91
C ASP A 158 -2.95 17.86 -1.69
N GLY A 159 -2.27 17.31 -2.69
CA GLY A 159 -2.70 16.16 -3.48
C GLY A 159 -3.26 16.52 -4.85
N ASN A 160 -3.70 15.47 -5.55
CA ASN A 160 -4.30 15.54 -6.87
C ASN A 160 -5.75 15.07 -6.81
N THR A 161 -6.52 15.42 -7.84
CA THR A 161 -7.84 14.86 -8.07
C THR A 161 -7.77 13.75 -9.12
N CYS A 162 -8.55 12.70 -8.92
CA CYS A 162 -8.67 11.58 -9.85
C CYS A 162 -10.16 11.31 -10.02
N LEU A 163 -10.71 11.64 -11.18
CA LEU A 163 -12.16 11.48 -11.42
C LEU A 163 -12.49 10.06 -11.87
N ASP A 164 -13.59 9.54 -11.36
CA ASP A 164 -13.99 8.14 -11.49
C ASP A 164 -14.11 7.68 -12.94
N ASP A 165 -14.62 8.51 -13.86
CA ASP A 165 -14.73 8.15 -15.28
C ASP A 165 -13.35 7.93 -15.93
N ASP A 166 -12.37 8.79 -15.61
CA ASP A 166 -11.01 8.70 -16.14
C ASP A 166 -10.29 7.48 -15.53
N ILE A 167 -10.56 7.16 -14.26
CA ILE A 167 -10.07 5.94 -13.60
C ILE A 167 -10.70 4.69 -14.25
N LEU A 168 -12.01 4.68 -14.46
CA LEU A 168 -12.72 3.54 -15.04
C LEU A 168 -12.27 3.30 -16.48
N ALA A 169 -12.10 4.36 -17.27
CA ALA A 169 -11.54 4.28 -18.62
C ALA A 169 -10.11 3.73 -18.63
N ALA A 170 -9.28 4.13 -17.65
CA ALA A 170 -7.93 3.58 -17.47
C ALA A 170 -7.95 2.08 -17.16
N ILE A 171 -8.83 1.64 -16.27
CA ILE A 171 -8.97 0.23 -15.89
C ILE A 171 -9.46 -0.59 -17.09
N ASP A 172 -10.47 -0.13 -17.83
CA ASP A 172 -11.00 -0.84 -19.00
C ASP A 172 -9.92 -1.06 -20.09
N ASP A 173 -9.18 -0.01 -20.42
CA ASP A 173 -8.06 -0.10 -21.37
C ASP A 173 -6.95 -1.03 -20.84
N ALA A 174 -6.67 -1.02 -19.54
CA ALA A 174 -5.68 -1.92 -18.95
C ALA A 174 -6.11 -3.40 -19.04
N ILE A 175 -7.39 -3.69 -18.80
CA ILE A 175 -7.98 -5.02 -18.99
C ILE A 175 -7.85 -5.43 -20.46
N ALA A 176 -8.20 -4.55 -21.39
CA ALA A 176 -8.15 -4.82 -22.83
C ALA A 176 -6.72 -5.01 -23.35
N ASP A 177 -5.76 -4.26 -22.83
CA ASP A 177 -4.33 -4.39 -23.14
C ASP A 177 -3.72 -5.67 -22.52
N GLY A 178 -4.46 -6.32 -21.60
CA GLY A 178 -4.18 -7.65 -21.10
C GLY A 178 -3.16 -7.66 -19.96
N VAL A 179 -3.17 -6.65 -19.09
CA VAL A 179 -2.37 -6.64 -17.85
C VAL A 179 -2.69 -7.86 -16.98
N GLN A 180 -1.77 -8.23 -16.08
CA GLN A 180 -1.99 -9.36 -15.17
C GLN A 180 -2.33 -8.91 -13.74
N VAL A 181 -1.83 -7.75 -13.33
CA VAL A 181 -2.03 -7.16 -12.02
C VAL A 181 -2.25 -5.66 -12.21
N LEU A 182 -3.22 -5.11 -11.50
CA LEU A 182 -3.45 -3.68 -11.34
C LEU A 182 -2.99 -3.26 -9.94
N SER A 183 -2.17 -2.22 -9.88
CA SER A 183 -1.72 -1.58 -8.64
C SER A 183 -2.33 -0.19 -8.63
N ILE A 184 -3.35 0.03 -7.80
CA ILE A 184 -4.15 1.26 -7.78
C ILE A 184 -3.98 1.92 -6.41
N SER A 185 -3.08 2.87 -6.34
CA SER A 185 -2.78 3.60 -5.10
C SER A 185 -3.63 4.84 -4.94
N LEU A 186 -4.93 4.70 -5.24
CA LEU A 186 -5.98 5.72 -5.27
C LEU A 186 -7.16 5.26 -4.41
N GLY A 187 -8.02 6.18 -4.00
CA GLY A 187 -9.26 5.89 -3.29
C GLY A 187 -9.99 7.19 -2.95
N SER A 188 -11.29 7.07 -2.72
CA SER A 188 -12.12 8.15 -2.18
C SER A 188 -11.77 8.44 -0.71
N ASN A 189 -12.16 9.59 -0.20
CA ASN A 189 -11.99 9.92 1.23
C ASN A 189 -13.04 9.24 2.13
N GLN A 190 -14.05 8.60 1.53
CA GLN A 190 -15.16 7.93 2.21
C GLN A 190 -15.53 6.65 1.47
N SER A 191 -16.12 5.69 2.18
CA SER A 191 -16.63 4.47 1.56
C SER A 191 -17.89 4.78 0.74
N ILE A 192 -17.83 4.52 -0.56
CA ILE A 192 -18.93 4.77 -1.52
C ILE A 192 -19.53 3.45 -2.02
N PRO A 193 -20.85 3.39 -2.32
CA PRO A 193 -21.49 2.17 -2.79
C PRO A 193 -20.78 1.52 -3.98
N TYR A 194 -20.72 0.18 -4.05
CA TYR A 194 -20.00 -0.55 -5.11
C TYR A 194 -20.46 -0.20 -6.53
N THR A 195 -21.70 0.26 -6.69
CA THR A 195 -22.32 0.65 -7.97
C THR A 195 -21.98 2.08 -8.39
N GLU A 196 -21.40 2.86 -7.50
CA GLU A 196 -20.99 4.26 -7.71
C GLU A 196 -19.46 4.42 -7.66
N ASP A 197 -18.74 3.39 -7.22
CA ASP A 197 -17.29 3.36 -7.13
C ASP A 197 -16.66 2.85 -8.43
N GLY A 198 -16.06 3.76 -9.21
CA GLY A 198 -15.38 3.44 -10.46
C GLY A 198 -14.25 2.40 -10.30
N VAL A 199 -13.55 2.41 -9.15
CA VAL A 199 -12.51 1.42 -8.85
C VAL A 199 -13.15 0.06 -8.56
N ALA A 200 -14.23 0.00 -7.77
CA ALA A 200 -14.93 -1.24 -7.48
C ALA A 200 -15.50 -1.88 -8.74
N ILE A 201 -16.18 -1.10 -9.59
CA ILE A 201 -16.74 -1.55 -10.87
C ILE A 201 -15.62 -2.07 -11.77
N GLY A 202 -14.60 -1.25 -12.02
CA GLY A 202 -13.46 -1.65 -12.85
C GLY A 202 -12.76 -2.91 -12.33
N ALA A 203 -12.59 -3.03 -11.01
CA ALA A 203 -11.97 -4.19 -10.38
C ALA A 203 -12.80 -5.47 -10.52
N LEU A 204 -14.13 -5.38 -10.51
CA LEU A 204 -15.02 -6.53 -10.73
C LEU A 204 -14.84 -7.06 -12.16
N HIS A 205 -14.78 -6.17 -13.14
CA HIS A 205 -14.49 -6.51 -14.53
C HIS A 205 -13.08 -7.07 -14.71
N ALA A 206 -12.10 -6.58 -13.96
CA ALA A 206 -10.74 -7.14 -13.92
C ALA A 206 -10.75 -8.57 -13.36
N ALA A 207 -11.48 -8.82 -12.27
CA ALA A 207 -11.65 -10.15 -11.67
C ALA A 207 -12.27 -11.16 -12.65
N LYS A 208 -13.26 -10.74 -13.47
CA LYS A 208 -13.83 -11.55 -14.56
C LYS A 208 -12.78 -12.04 -15.56
N ARG A 209 -11.72 -11.26 -15.77
CA ARG A 209 -10.59 -11.59 -16.66
C ARG A 209 -9.42 -12.22 -15.92
N ASN A 210 -9.64 -12.65 -14.68
CA ASN A 210 -8.62 -13.18 -13.78
C ASN A 210 -7.42 -12.21 -13.66
N ILE A 211 -7.68 -10.91 -13.46
CA ILE A 211 -6.66 -9.89 -13.17
C ILE A 211 -6.69 -9.61 -11.67
N VAL A 212 -5.52 -9.58 -11.03
CA VAL A 212 -5.42 -9.28 -9.60
C VAL A 212 -5.46 -7.76 -9.44
N VAL A 213 -6.27 -7.25 -8.52
CA VAL A 213 -6.35 -5.81 -8.23
C VAL A 213 -5.95 -5.59 -6.78
N ALA A 214 -4.87 -4.83 -6.58
CA ALA A 214 -4.45 -4.36 -5.27
C ALA A 214 -4.71 -2.85 -5.17
N CYS A 215 -5.35 -2.43 -4.09
CA CYS A 215 -5.63 -1.04 -3.80
C CYS A 215 -5.13 -0.65 -2.40
N SER A 216 -4.79 0.62 -2.22
CA SER A 216 -4.48 1.20 -0.91
C SER A 216 -5.72 1.26 -0.01
N ALA A 217 -5.56 1.05 1.30
CA ALA A 217 -6.66 1.15 2.27
C ALA A 217 -7.13 2.60 2.55
N GLY A 218 -6.28 3.59 2.29
CA GLY A 218 -6.50 5.00 2.66
C GLY A 218 -5.58 5.45 3.78
N ASN A 219 -5.47 6.77 3.96
CA ASN A 219 -4.56 7.39 4.94
C ASN A 219 -5.32 8.26 5.97
N SER A 220 -6.58 7.91 6.26
CA SER A 220 -7.48 8.69 7.13
C SER A 220 -7.63 8.09 8.52
N GLY A 221 -6.76 7.14 8.90
CA GLY A 221 -6.70 6.62 10.26
C GLY A 221 -6.20 7.66 11.28
N PRO A 222 -6.26 7.36 12.59
CA PRO A 222 -6.59 6.08 13.21
C PRO A 222 -8.07 5.92 13.56
N THR A 223 -8.95 6.82 13.11
CA THR A 223 -10.39 6.69 13.38
C THR A 223 -10.93 5.38 12.76
N PRO A 224 -11.74 4.58 13.49
CA PRO A 224 -12.39 3.40 12.92
C PRO A 224 -13.26 3.72 11.70
N SER A 225 -13.51 2.72 10.86
CA SER A 225 -14.38 2.82 9.67
C SER A 225 -13.92 3.85 8.62
N THR A 226 -12.61 4.08 8.52
CA THR A 226 -11.98 5.00 7.55
C THR A 226 -11.42 4.29 6.31
N VAL A 227 -11.49 2.95 6.28
CA VAL A 227 -11.00 2.14 5.16
C VAL A 227 -11.84 2.33 3.90
N THR A 228 -11.15 2.45 2.76
CA THR A 228 -11.73 2.59 1.42
C THR A 228 -11.33 1.40 0.54
N ASN A 229 -11.75 1.39 -0.73
CA ASN A 229 -11.52 0.26 -1.64
C ASN A 229 -12.01 -1.08 -1.06
N VAL A 230 -13.19 -1.07 -0.42
CA VAL A 230 -13.67 -2.16 0.43
C VAL A 230 -14.34 -3.31 -0.34
N ALA A 231 -14.35 -3.27 -1.67
CA ALA A 231 -14.99 -4.30 -2.48
C ALA A 231 -14.38 -5.70 -2.24
N PRO A 232 -15.19 -6.78 -2.15
CA PRO A 232 -14.70 -8.13 -1.85
C PRO A 232 -13.85 -8.79 -2.92
N TRP A 233 -13.67 -8.18 -4.10
CA TRP A 233 -12.80 -8.66 -5.17
C TRP A 233 -11.50 -7.84 -5.29
N ILE A 234 -11.29 -6.85 -4.43
CA ILE A 234 -10.07 -6.06 -4.31
C ILE A 234 -9.22 -6.58 -3.15
N ILE A 235 -7.89 -6.58 -3.31
CA ILE A 235 -6.93 -6.73 -2.21
C ILE A 235 -6.64 -5.34 -1.63
N THR A 236 -7.20 -5.04 -0.46
CA THR A 236 -7.07 -3.74 0.21
C THR A 236 -5.90 -3.78 1.18
N VAL A 237 -4.92 -2.89 0.99
CA VAL A 237 -3.61 -2.97 1.64
C VAL A 237 -3.42 -1.82 2.63
N ALA A 238 -3.25 -2.18 3.90
CA ALA A 238 -2.83 -1.26 4.96
C ALA A 238 -1.31 -1.03 4.97
N ALA A 239 -0.88 0.01 5.68
CA ALA A 239 0.51 0.39 5.80
C ALA A 239 1.07 0.04 7.18
N SER A 240 2.24 -0.58 7.19
CA SER A 240 3.03 -0.79 8.38
C SER A 240 4.45 -0.22 8.24
N SER A 241 5.14 -0.12 9.36
CA SER A 241 6.56 0.24 9.41
C SER A 241 7.47 -0.86 8.89
N ILE A 242 8.75 -0.50 8.73
CA ILE A 242 9.89 -1.39 8.54
C ILE A 242 10.88 -1.16 9.68
N ASP A 243 11.88 -2.01 9.80
CA ASP A 243 12.93 -1.95 10.82
C ASP A 243 14.00 -0.87 10.56
N ARG A 244 13.66 0.16 9.76
CA ARG A 244 14.53 1.30 9.46
C ARG A 244 13.99 2.56 10.10
N VAL A 245 14.87 3.26 10.81
CA VAL A 245 14.59 4.53 11.49
C VAL A 245 15.66 5.57 11.15
N PHE A 246 15.34 6.84 11.38
CA PHE A 246 16.22 7.96 11.05
C PHE A 246 16.53 8.84 12.27
N PRO A 247 17.19 8.30 13.31
CA PRO A 247 17.38 9.00 14.58
C PRO A 247 18.22 10.27 14.40
N SER A 248 17.77 11.34 15.05
CA SER A 248 18.34 12.69 15.01
C SER A 248 18.10 13.42 16.34
N PRO A 249 18.81 13.05 17.42
CA PRO A 249 18.52 13.57 18.76
C PRO A 249 18.49 15.10 18.86
N LEU A 250 17.50 15.62 19.57
CA LEU A 250 17.44 17.02 20.03
C LEU A 250 18.19 17.13 21.35
N VAL A 251 19.19 18.01 21.41
CA VAL A 251 19.99 18.25 22.62
C VAL A 251 19.64 19.62 23.16
N LEU A 252 19.02 19.66 24.34
CA LEU A 252 18.69 20.89 25.05
C LEU A 252 19.93 21.45 25.77
N GLY A 253 19.91 22.73 26.12
CA GLY A 253 21.03 23.41 26.80
C GLY A 253 21.36 22.82 28.17
N ASN A 254 20.41 22.15 28.81
CA ASN A 254 20.59 21.39 30.05
C ASN A 254 21.16 19.96 29.82
N GLN A 255 21.66 19.66 28.61
CA GLN A 255 22.19 18.35 28.19
C GLN A 255 21.17 17.22 28.08
N MET A 256 19.88 17.48 28.33
CA MET A 256 18.83 16.52 28.08
C MET A 256 18.77 16.19 26.58
N LYS A 257 18.77 14.89 26.27
CA LYS A 257 18.66 14.39 24.90
C LYS A 257 17.28 13.77 24.73
N ILE A 258 16.56 14.25 23.73
CA ILE A 258 15.26 13.73 23.35
C ILE A 258 15.42 13.00 22.02
N GLN A 259 14.88 11.79 21.93
CA GLN A 259 15.15 10.89 20.81
C GLN A 259 14.16 11.15 19.68
N GLU A 260 14.68 11.79 18.62
CA GLU A 260 13.84 12.25 17.50
C GLU A 260 14.19 11.58 16.19
N GLN A 261 13.40 11.83 15.16
CA GLN A 261 13.71 11.38 13.80
C GLN A 261 13.62 12.50 12.77
N THR A 262 14.53 12.47 11.79
CA THR A 262 14.49 13.37 10.63
C THR A 262 15.06 12.73 9.38
N VAL A 263 14.54 13.16 8.23
CA VAL A 263 15.11 12.87 6.91
C VAL A 263 15.60 14.16 6.22
N THR A 264 15.78 15.21 7.02
CA THR A 264 16.24 16.51 6.53
C THR A 264 17.73 16.67 6.80
N PRO A 265 18.56 17.00 5.80
CA PRO A 265 19.98 17.26 6.01
C PRO A 265 20.17 18.41 7.01
N LEU A 266 20.95 18.17 8.06
CA LEU A 266 21.21 19.15 9.09
C LEU A 266 22.20 20.23 8.61
N LYS A 267 21.86 21.50 8.83
CA LYS A 267 22.78 22.65 8.62
C LYS A 267 23.21 23.34 9.91
N LEU A 268 22.55 23.05 11.03
CA LEU A 268 22.87 23.63 12.34
C LEU A 268 24.15 22.97 12.89
N ARG A 269 25.09 23.80 13.40
CA ARG A 269 26.37 23.35 13.97
C ARG A 269 26.64 23.88 15.38
N ARG A 270 25.71 24.66 15.93
CA ARG A 270 25.81 25.31 17.24
C ARG A 270 24.44 25.31 17.92
N MET A 271 24.43 25.55 19.22
CA MET A 271 23.19 25.81 19.94
C MET A 271 22.54 27.11 19.49
N HIS A 272 21.22 27.08 19.39
CA HIS A 272 20.37 28.22 19.08
C HIS A 272 19.30 28.34 20.16
N HIS A 273 18.81 29.55 20.40
CA HIS A 273 17.68 29.74 21.31
C HIS A 273 16.47 28.93 20.81
N LEU A 274 15.75 28.33 21.76
CA LEU A 274 14.55 27.54 21.52
C LEU A 274 13.33 28.36 21.93
N VAL A 275 12.25 28.31 21.15
CA VAL A 275 10.99 28.96 21.50
C VAL A 275 9.82 28.06 21.16
N TYR A 276 8.83 27.99 22.05
CA TYR A 276 7.56 27.34 21.75
C TYR A 276 6.69 28.28 20.93
N ALA A 277 6.13 27.80 19.82
CA ALA A 277 5.43 28.63 18.85
C ALA A 277 4.29 29.45 19.46
N GLN A 278 3.54 28.88 20.41
CA GLN A 278 2.47 29.57 21.11
C GLN A 278 2.93 30.83 21.85
N ASP A 279 4.18 30.84 22.32
CA ASP A 279 4.77 31.96 23.06
C ASP A 279 5.47 32.97 22.11
N ALA A 280 5.40 32.73 20.78
CA ALA A 280 6.01 33.53 19.72
C ALA A 280 4.96 34.14 18.76
N GLU A 281 3.78 34.44 19.30
CA GLU A 281 2.62 34.94 18.57
C GLU A 281 2.83 36.32 17.92
N LEU A 282 2.32 36.46 16.69
CA LEU A 282 2.12 37.75 16.05
C LEU A 282 0.87 38.44 16.64
N PRO A 283 0.96 39.71 17.09
CA PRO A 283 -0.21 40.43 17.58
C PRO A 283 -1.37 40.40 16.57
N GLY A 284 -2.56 39.97 17.02
CA GLY A 284 -3.75 39.84 16.18
C GLY A 284 -4.08 38.43 15.72
N THR A 285 -3.26 37.42 16.03
CA THR A 285 -3.61 36.01 15.86
C THR A 285 -4.15 35.41 17.16
N THR A 286 -4.38 34.08 17.20
CA THR A 286 -4.66 33.39 18.47
C THR A 286 -3.55 32.40 18.84
N PRO A 287 -3.22 32.23 20.14
CA PRO A 287 -2.21 31.27 20.56
C PRO A 287 -2.48 29.84 20.07
N ASN A 288 -3.77 29.49 19.95
CA ASN A 288 -4.23 28.17 19.54
C ASN A 288 -3.93 27.85 18.06
N ILE A 289 -3.87 28.86 17.19
CA ILE A 289 -3.47 28.69 15.78
C ILE A 289 -1.95 28.84 15.62
N THR A 290 -1.34 29.73 16.40
CA THR A 290 0.10 30.00 16.38
C THR A 290 0.92 28.78 16.78
N ARG A 291 0.43 27.97 17.73
CA ARG A 291 1.12 26.76 18.16
C ARG A 291 1.43 25.78 17.02
N ASN A 292 0.66 25.82 15.92
CA ASN A 292 0.86 24.97 14.74
C ASN A 292 1.81 25.58 13.70
N CYS A 293 2.31 26.80 13.94
CA CYS A 293 3.15 27.57 13.02
C CYS A 293 2.49 27.78 11.64
N LEU A 294 1.18 28.07 11.62
CA LEU A 294 0.47 28.34 10.37
C LEU A 294 0.96 29.65 9.73
N PRO A 295 0.82 29.80 8.41
CA PRO A 295 1.21 31.03 7.70
C PRO A 295 0.67 32.30 8.38
N GLY A 296 1.55 33.28 8.60
CA GLY A 296 1.18 34.58 9.16
C GLY A 296 0.89 34.59 10.66
N THR A 297 1.20 33.51 11.40
CA THR A 297 0.95 33.43 12.85
C THR A 297 2.16 33.75 13.73
N LEU A 298 3.38 33.63 13.20
CA LEU A 298 4.59 33.82 14.01
C LEU A 298 5.11 35.26 13.95
N SER A 299 5.59 35.77 15.09
CA SER A 299 6.23 37.08 15.19
C SER A 299 7.70 37.03 14.75
N PRO A 300 8.12 37.83 13.74
CA PRO A 300 9.53 37.93 13.35
C PRO A 300 10.45 38.36 14.48
N LYS A 301 9.99 39.26 15.36
CA LYS A 301 10.79 39.74 16.50
C LYS A 301 11.09 38.62 17.50
N LEU A 302 10.17 37.69 17.68
CA LEU A 302 10.29 36.62 18.69
C LEU A 302 10.99 35.37 18.14
N VAL A 303 10.94 35.14 16.83
CA VAL A 303 11.44 33.91 16.17
C VAL A 303 12.81 34.06 15.49
N LYS A 304 13.20 35.26 15.04
CA LYS A 304 14.43 35.46 14.26
C LYS A 304 15.66 34.87 14.97
N GLY A 305 16.36 33.97 14.29
CA GLY A 305 17.57 33.31 14.81
C GLY A 305 17.35 32.11 15.73
N LYS A 306 16.08 31.72 15.99
CA LYS A 306 15.71 30.67 16.95
C LYS A 306 15.24 29.37 16.28
N ILE A 307 15.27 28.28 17.05
CA ILE A 307 14.59 27.02 16.75
C ILE A 307 13.17 27.11 17.31
N VAL A 308 12.16 26.76 16.50
CA VAL A 308 10.74 26.85 16.90
C VAL A 308 10.14 25.48 17.10
N VAL A 309 9.45 25.27 18.21
CA VAL A 309 8.67 24.06 18.50
C VAL A 309 7.22 24.29 18.04
N CYS A 310 6.79 23.54 17.02
CA CYS A 310 5.47 23.62 16.40
C CYS A 310 4.68 22.33 16.63
N LEU A 311 3.40 22.45 16.94
CA LEU A 311 2.47 21.33 17.03
C LEU A 311 2.00 20.89 15.64
N GLY A 312 2.00 19.57 15.41
CA GLY A 312 1.55 18.98 14.16
C GLY A 312 2.63 18.98 13.06
N PHE A 313 2.44 18.11 12.08
CA PHE A 313 3.30 18.01 10.91
C PHE A 313 2.64 18.71 9.72
N ASN A 314 3.11 19.90 9.38
CA ASN A 314 2.76 20.58 8.13
C ASN A 314 4.04 21.13 7.49
N VAL A 315 4.28 20.84 6.22
CA VAL A 315 5.45 21.36 5.49
C VAL A 315 5.41 22.89 5.43
N GLN A 316 4.20 23.47 5.44
CA GLN A 316 3.97 24.91 5.54
C GLN A 316 4.47 25.51 6.86
N SER A 317 4.49 24.75 7.96
CA SER A 317 5.03 25.22 9.24
C SER A 317 6.52 25.56 9.13
N ALA A 318 7.28 24.74 8.41
CA ALA A 318 8.69 25.02 8.13
C ALA A 318 8.86 26.26 7.24
N MET A 319 7.92 26.54 6.32
CA MET A 319 7.93 27.76 5.52
C MET A 319 7.67 29.00 6.37
N GLU A 320 6.70 28.96 7.27
CA GLU A 320 6.39 30.09 8.16
C GLU A 320 7.58 30.41 9.05
N VAL A 321 8.16 29.41 9.72
CA VAL A 321 9.35 29.58 10.57
C VAL A 321 10.50 30.20 9.77
N LYS A 322 10.74 29.71 8.54
CA LYS A 322 11.76 30.27 7.64
C LYS A 322 11.44 31.71 7.24
N ARG A 323 10.18 32.02 6.91
CA ARG A 323 9.70 33.36 6.50
C ARG A 323 9.98 34.40 7.57
N VAL A 324 9.78 34.06 8.85
CA VAL A 324 10.01 34.96 9.98
C VAL A 324 11.46 34.95 10.50
N GLY A 325 12.36 34.25 9.80
CA GLY A 325 13.81 34.24 10.09
C GLY A 325 14.27 33.22 11.13
N GLY A 326 13.45 32.21 11.46
CA GLY A 326 13.86 31.07 12.26
C GLY A 326 14.91 30.21 11.56
N VAL A 327 15.76 29.55 12.34
CA VAL A 327 16.91 28.77 11.84
C VAL A 327 16.70 27.26 11.91
N GLY A 328 15.71 26.81 12.69
CA GLY A 328 15.33 25.42 12.79
C GLY A 328 13.90 25.22 13.27
N ILE A 329 13.37 24.02 13.07
CA ILE A 329 12.01 23.66 13.49
C ILE A 329 12.00 22.30 14.17
N VAL A 330 11.18 22.17 15.21
CA VAL A 330 10.91 20.94 15.95
C VAL A 330 9.41 20.69 15.81
N LEU A 331 9.03 19.69 15.02
CA LEU A 331 7.63 19.35 14.78
C LEU A 331 7.18 18.32 15.81
N VAL A 332 6.06 18.55 16.48
CA VAL A 332 5.51 17.59 17.44
C VAL A 332 4.50 16.68 16.75
N ASN A 333 4.70 15.39 16.95
CA ASN A 333 3.79 14.35 16.55
C ASN A 333 2.51 14.38 17.37
N THR A 334 1.37 14.57 16.72
CA THR A 334 0.06 14.50 17.38
C THR A 334 -0.55 13.09 17.34
N TYR A 335 0.12 12.11 16.72
CA TYR A 335 -0.34 10.71 16.65
C TYR A 335 0.00 9.85 17.88
N GLY A 336 0.64 10.42 18.91
CA GLY A 336 0.70 9.82 20.25
C GLY A 336 2.00 9.11 20.68
N SER A 337 3.03 8.96 19.84
CA SER A 337 4.30 8.34 20.26
C SER A 337 5.56 8.85 19.54
N ASP A 338 6.72 8.46 20.08
CA ASP A 338 8.06 8.95 19.72
C ASP A 338 8.68 8.17 18.53
N SER A 339 8.03 7.09 18.07
CA SER A 339 8.53 6.26 16.96
C SER A 339 7.46 6.01 15.89
N GLY A 340 7.76 6.31 14.62
CA GLY A 340 6.92 5.88 13.49
C GLY A 340 6.12 6.94 12.73
N MET A 341 6.54 8.21 12.74
CA MET A 341 5.90 9.24 11.92
C MET A 341 6.28 9.11 10.42
N PRO A 342 5.36 9.44 9.49
CA PRO A 342 5.72 9.94 8.17
C PRO A 342 6.78 11.04 8.23
N LEU A 343 7.97 10.76 7.71
CA LEU A 343 9.03 11.74 7.59
C LEU A 343 9.06 12.26 6.15
N GLY A 344 8.93 13.58 6.01
CA GLY A 344 9.17 14.30 4.76
C GLY A 344 10.40 15.18 4.89
N ALA A 345 11.16 15.33 3.82
CA ALA A 345 12.30 16.25 3.81
C ALA A 345 11.79 17.69 3.97
N GLN A 346 12.24 18.42 4.98
CA GLN A 346 11.78 19.79 5.24
C GLN A 346 12.63 20.83 4.49
N LEU A 347 12.06 22.03 4.32
CA LEU A 347 12.75 23.20 3.73
C LEU A 347 13.71 23.88 4.71
N LEU A 348 13.45 23.70 6.01
CA LEU A 348 14.27 24.17 7.10
C LEU A 348 14.87 22.97 7.81
N THR A 349 16.05 23.12 8.40
CA THR A 349 16.60 22.08 9.26
C THR A 349 15.65 21.83 10.41
N GLY A 350 15.23 20.58 10.58
CA GLY A 350 14.29 20.25 11.63
C GLY A 350 14.23 18.79 11.95
N THR A 351 13.61 18.49 13.08
CA THR A 351 13.37 17.14 13.57
C THR A 351 11.92 17.00 14.01
N THR A 352 11.48 15.76 14.15
CA THR A 352 10.15 15.44 14.62
C THR A 352 10.23 14.73 15.95
N VAL A 353 9.42 15.20 16.91
CA VAL A 353 9.34 14.70 18.26
C VAL A 353 8.03 14.03 18.58
N GLY A 354 8.05 13.07 19.49
CA GLY A 354 6.84 12.41 19.94
C GLY A 354 5.97 13.30 20.84
N LEU A 355 4.71 12.90 21.01
CA LEU A 355 3.77 13.68 21.82
C LEU A 355 4.17 13.70 23.29
N ASN A 356 4.80 12.64 23.80
CA ASN A 356 5.15 12.50 25.21
C ASN A 356 6.25 13.49 25.62
N ASP A 357 7.12 13.85 24.68
CA ASP A 357 8.25 14.75 24.92
C ASP A 357 7.86 16.24 24.91
N ILE A 358 6.68 16.59 24.38
CA ILE A 358 6.29 18.01 24.26
C ILE A 358 6.22 18.71 25.62
N ALA A 359 5.67 18.05 26.64
CA ALA A 359 5.51 18.64 27.96
C ALA A 359 6.89 19.00 28.55
N THR A 360 7.86 18.12 28.37
CA THR A 360 9.25 18.31 28.78
C THR A 360 9.89 19.49 28.05
N ILE A 361 9.73 19.55 26.72
CA ILE A 361 10.30 20.62 25.88
C ILE A 361 9.67 21.97 26.23
N VAL A 362 8.34 22.04 26.32
CA VAL A 362 7.62 23.29 26.63
C VAL A 362 7.97 23.77 28.04
N ASN A 363 8.02 22.86 29.02
CA ASN A 363 8.44 23.22 30.39
C ASN A 363 9.86 23.79 30.40
N TYR A 364 10.80 23.17 29.67
CA TYR A 364 12.16 23.68 29.50
C TYR A 364 12.17 25.10 28.89
N THR A 365 11.35 25.35 27.86
CA THR A 365 11.31 26.68 27.24
C THR A 365 10.77 27.78 28.16
N ARG A 366 9.93 27.44 29.14
CA ARG A 366 9.26 28.40 30.03
C ARG A 366 9.98 28.62 31.36
N THR A 367 10.73 27.63 31.84
CA THR A 367 11.42 27.68 33.14
C THR A 367 12.87 28.15 33.02
N ASN A 368 13.52 27.97 31.88
CA ASN A 368 14.88 28.44 31.65
C ASN A 368 14.89 29.89 31.14
N VAL A 369 15.75 30.73 31.71
CA VAL A 369 15.90 32.15 31.33
C VAL A 369 16.39 32.32 29.88
N ASN A 370 17.19 31.35 29.38
CA ASN A 370 17.70 31.33 28.01
C ASN A 370 17.68 29.89 27.48
N PRO A 371 16.51 29.36 27.08
CA PRO A 371 16.42 28.00 26.58
C PRO A 371 17.15 27.92 25.23
N THR A 372 18.02 26.92 25.09
CA THR A 372 18.77 26.67 23.87
C THR A 372 18.67 25.21 23.48
N ALA A 373 18.80 24.92 22.18
CA ALA A 373 18.89 23.56 21.69
C ALA A 373 19.78 23.47 20.45
N THR A 374 20.24 22.26 20.17
CA THR A 374 20.85 21.89 18.89
C THR A 374 20.32 20.54 18.45
N LEU A 375 20.42 20.27 17.16
CA LEU A 375 20.06 18.99 16.57
C LEU A 375 21.33 18.23 16.22
N ILE A 376 21.34 16.92 16.43
CA ILE A 376 22.40 16.03 15.94
C ILE A 376 22.03 15.59 14.52
N PRO A 377 22.98 15.52 13.57
CA PRO A 377 22.69 15.06 12.21
C PRO A 377 22.01 13.69 12.21
N GLY A 378 20.91 13.58 11.47
CA GLY A 378 20.20 12.32 11.31
C GLY A 378 21.08 11.26 10.64
N THR A 379 20.91 10.01 11.05
CA THR A 379 21.56 8.85 10.42
C THR A 379 20.52 7.78 10.06
N THR A 380 20.86 6.84 9.18
CA THR A 380 19.99 5.69 8.89
C THR A 380 20.41 4.51 9.76
N ILE A 381 19.50 3.99 10.58
CA ILE A 381 19.73 2.77 11.37
C ILE A 381 18.75 1.69 10.91
N LEU A 382 19.22 0.46 10.80
CA LEU A 382 18.46 -0.74 10.46
C LEU A 382 18.34 -1.66 11.68
N GLY A 383 17.37 -2.58 11.66
CA GLY A 383 17.11 -3.52 12.74
C GLY A 383 16.42 -2.91 13.96
N SER A 384 15.68 -1.81 13.78
CA SER A 384 14.89 -1.21 14.86
C SER A 384 13.78 -2.16 15.34
N LYS A 385 13.48 -2.10 16.63
CA LYS A 385 12.45 -2.91 17.28
C LYS A 385 11.51 -2.00 18.09
N PRO A 386 10.20 -2.24 18.08
CA PRO A 386 9.47 -3.23 17.27
C PRO A 386 9.37 -2.86 15.79
N ALA A 387 9.37 -3.85 14.89
CA ALA A 387 8.93 -3.68 13.50
C ALA A 387 8.41 -5.01 12.90
N PRO A 388 7.31 -5.01 12.12
CA PRO A 388 6.43 -3.87 11.86
C PRO A 388 5.55 -3.53 13.07
N PHE A 389 5.18 -2.26 13.15
CA PHE A 389 3.98 -1.75 13.82
C PHE A 389 3.09 -1.05 12.78
N MET A 390 1.82 -0.82 13.10
CA MET A 390 0.88 -0.19 12.18
C MET A 390 1.16 1.30 12.01
N ALA A 391 1.19 1.77 10.77
CA ALA A 391 1.43 3.18 10.49
C ALA A 391 0.26 4.02 11.03
N PRO A 392 0.52 5.18 11.66
CA PRO A 392 -0.51 5.95 12.38
C PRO A 392 -1.65 6.44 11.49
N PHE A 393 -1.36 6.73 10.22
CA PHE A 393 -2.31 7.24 9.25
C PHE A 393 -3.14 6.13 8.58
N THR A 394 -2.76 4.85 8.71
CA THR A 394 -3.40 3.78 7.93
C THR A 394 -4.90 3.73 8.24
N SER A 395 -5.74 3.84 7.21
CA SER A 395 -7.18 3.74 7.40
C SER A 395 -7.57 2.37 7.98
N LEU A 396 -8.55 2.38 8.89
CA LEU A 396 -8.96 1.21 9.66
C LEU A 396 -10.36 0.72 9.26
N GLY A 397 -10.59 -0.57 9.45
CA GLY A 397 -11.93 -1.14 9.44
C GLY A 397 -12.80 -0.68 10.63
N PRO A 398 -14.03 -1.17 10.74
CA PRO A 398 -14.68 -2.14 9.85
C PRO A 398 -15.01 -1.61 8.46
N ASN A 399 -15.37 -2.51 7.55
CA ASN A 399 -15.91 -2.16 6.24
C ASN A 399 -17.29 -1.50 6.41
N GLY A 400 -17.40 -0.23 6.01
CA GLY A 400 -18.64 0.54 6.16
C GLY A 400 -19.81 0.07 5.27
N LEU A 401 -19.56 -0.72 4.22
CA LEU A 401 -20.61 -1.20 3.31
C LEU A 401 -21.04 -2.63 3.60
N GLU A 402 -20.09 -3.48 4.00
CA GLU A 402 -20.35 -4.87 4.36
C GLU A 402 -19.51 -5.24 5.60
N PRO A 403 -20.01 -4.93 6.81
CA PRO A 403 -19.26 -5.15 8.05
C PRO A 403 -18.86 -6.60 8.29
N ASN A 404 -19.54 -7.56 7.65
CA ASN A 404 -19.22 -8.99 7.75
C ASN A 404 -17.97 -9.39 6.93
N ILE A 405 -17.47 -8.51 6.06
CA ILE A 405 -16.25 -8.71 5.29
C ILE A 405 -15.19 -7.75 5.84
N ILE A 406 -14.22 -8.31 6.55
CA ILE A 406 -13.14 -7.55 7.19
C ILE A 406 -12.32 -6.82 6.13
N LYS A 407 -12.02 -5.56 6.44
CA LYS A 407 -11.07 -4.72 5.74
C LYS A 407 -10.20 -3.99 6.76
N PRO A 408 -8.92 -3.70 6.46
CA PRO A 408 -8.18 -4.08 5.24
C PRO A 408 -7.94 -5.60 5.14
N ASP A 409 -7.43 -6.09 4.01
CA ASP A 409 -7.17 -7.53 3.82
C ASP A 409 -5.82 -7.97 4.38
N ILE A 410 -4.81 -7.10 4.24
CA ILE A 410 -3.42 -7.39 4.56
C ILE A 410 -2.67 -6.08 4.82
N THR A 411 -1.53 -6.14 5.51
CA THR A 411 -0.62 -4.99 5.66
C THR A 411 0.74 -5.25 5.01
N ALA A 412 1.37 -4.19 4.52
CA ALA A 412 2.68 -4.21 3.89
C ALA A 412 3.47 -2.91 4.18
N PRO A 413 4.79 -2.87 3.91
CA PRO A 413 5.62 -1.69 4.11
C PRO A 413 5.07 -0.44 3.41
N GLY A 414 4.68 0.56 4.20
CA GLY A 414 4.12 1.81 3.70
C GLY A 414 4.62 3.07 4.42
N LEU A 415 5.48 2.93 5.42
CA LEU A 415 6.03 4.05 6.19
C LEU A 415 7.49 4.31 5.78
N ASN A 416 7.78 5.54 5.38
CA ASN A 416 9.11 6.04 5.03
C ASN A 416 9.82 5.17 3.99
N ILE A 417 9.13 4.91 2.87
CA ILE A 417 9.61 4.05 1.78
C ILE A 417 10.40 4.88 0.76
N LEU A 418 11.62 4.43 0.47
CA LEU A 418 12.49 5.03 -0.54
C LEU A 418 12.14 4.44 -1.90
N ALA A 419 11.78 5.29 -2.86
CA ALA A 419 11.57 4.87 -4.24
C ALA A 419 11.89 6.01 -5.23
N ALA A 420 11.87 5.71 -6.53
CA ALA A 420 12.20 6.70 -7.55
C ALA A 420 11.23 7.89 -7.49
N TRP A 421 11.69 9.08 -7.82
CA TRP A 421 10.91 10.31 -7.79
C TRP A 421 10.98 11.03 -9.13
N SER A 422 9.95 11.83 -9.44
CA SER A 422 9.99 12.65 -10.65
C SER A 422 10.93 13.84 -10.42
N GLU A 423 11.87 14.05 -11.34
CA GLU A 423 12.75 15.22 -11.31
C GLU A 423 12.01 16.53 -11.65
N ALA A 424 10.74 16.44 -12.08
CA ALA A 424 9.92 17.59 -12.42
C ALA A 424 9.21 18.24 -11.23
N ILE A 425 9.40 17.70 -10.02
CA ILE A 425 8.76 18.17 -8.79
C ILE A 425 9.72 18.00 -7.61
N SER A 426 9.61 18.91 -6.65
CA SER A 426 10.44 18.91 -5.46
C SER A 426 10.11 17.75 -4.52
N PRO A 427 11.03 17.35 -3.62
CA PRO A 427 10.77 16.29 -2.65
C PRO A 427 9.65 16.64 -1.65
N THR A 428 9.34 17.93 -1.49
CA THR A 428 8.23 18.43 -0.65
C THR A 428 6.93 18.68 -1.42
N GLN A 429 6.98 18.68 -2.76
CA GLN A 429 5.89 19.09 -3.65
C GLN A 429 5.42 20.55 -3.45
N LEU A 430 6.22 21.37 -2.77
CA LEU A 430 6.01 22.81 -2.64
C LEU A 430 6.72 23.56 -3.77
N ASP A 431 6.07 24.60 -4.29
CA ASP A 431 6.62 25.43 -5.38
C ASP A 431 7.88 26.20 -4.98
N VAL A 432 7.99 26.56 -3.70
CA VAL A 432 9.16 27.26 -3.13
C VAL A 432 10.38 26.35 -2.93
N ASP A 433 10.21 25.04 -3.07
CA ASP A 433 11.29 24.07 -2.97
C ASP A 433 11.84 23.77 -4.36
N HIS A 434 13.05 24.24 -4.64
CA HIS A 434 13.70 24.03 -5.95
C HIS A 434 14.66 22.83 -5.96
N ARG A 435 14.68 22.02 -4.91
CA ARG A 435 15.54 20.83 -4.84
C ARG A 435 15.02 19.75 -5.79
N VAL A 436 15.93 19.08 -6.47
CA VAL A 436 15.63 17.95 -7.38
C VAL A 436 16.28 16.70 -6.81
N VAL A 437 15.53 15.59 -6.78
CA VAL A 437 16.00 14.29 -6.29
C VAL A 437 15.54 13.17 -7.20
N ASN A 438 16.38 12.15 -7.37
CA ASN A 438 16.04 10.96 -8.16
C ASN A 438 15.25 9.93 -7.34
N TYR A 439 15.38 10.00 -6.02
CA TYR A 439 14.71 9.13 -5.06
C TYR A 439 14.20 9.95 -3.88
N ASN A 440 13.02 9.60 -3.39
CA ASN A 440 12.38 10.29 -2.28
C ASN A 440 11.80 9.28 -1.26
N LEU A 441 11.73 9.71 0.00
CA LEU A 441 11.05 8.98 1.06
C LEU A 441 9.59 9.45 1.11
N GLN A 442 8.66 8.51 0.99
CA GLN A 442 7.23 8.78 1.07
C GLN A 442 6.55 7.78 2.00
N SER A 443 5.44 8.20 2.58
CA SER A 443 4.62 7.39 3.46
C SER A 443 3.17 7.39 3.00
N GLY A 444 2.54 6.21 3.06
CA GLY A 444 1.16 6.04 2.67
C GLY A 444 0.82 4.57 2.42
N THR A 445 -0.46 4.24 2.52
CA THR A 445 -0.99 2.98 1.98
C THR A 445 -0.77 2.89 0.46
N SER A 446 -0.59 4.03 -0.21
CA SER A 446 -0.10 4.13 -1.58
C SER A 446 1.27 3.48 -1.80
N MET A 447 2.14 3.42 -0.80
CA MET A 447 3.45 2.74 -0.90
C MET A 447 3.34 1.26 -0.50
N ALA A 448 2.38 0.89 0.34
CA ALA A 448 2.11 -0.50 0.71
C ALA A 448 1.44 -1.30 -0.42
N CYS A 449 0.45 -0.71 -1.09
CA CYS A 449 -0.25 -1.28 -2.25
C CYS A 449 0.70 -1.88 -3.33
N PRO A 450 1.70 -1.13 -3.86
CA PRO A 450 2.59 -1.64 -4.89
C PRO A 450 3.53 -2.77 -4.42
N HIS A 451 3.83 -2.88 -3.12
CA HIS A 451 4.54 -4.05 -2.59
C HIS A 451 3.71 -5.32 -2.77
N VAL A 452 2.43 -5.28 -2.41
CA VAL A 452 1.51 -6.42 -2.59
C VAL A 452 1.30 -6.71 -4.08
N ALA A 453 1.11 -5.68 -4.91
CA ALA A 453 0.99 -5.86 -6.36
C ALA A 453 2.23 -6.52 -7.00
N ALA A 454 3.43 -6.16 -6.54
CA ALA A 454 4.68 -6.80 -6.98
C ALA A 454 4.69 -8.29 -6.66
N VAL A 455 4.34 -8.66 -5.43
CA VAL A 455 4.28 -10.06 -5.00
C VAL A 455 3.18 -10.80 -5.74
N SER A 456 2.00 -10.21 -5.94
CA SER A 456 0.94 -10.81 -6.78
C SER A 456 1.43 -11.11 -8.21
N ALA A 457 2.27 -10.25 -8.79
CA ALA A 457 2.85 -10.49 -10.11
C ALA A 457 3.86 -11.65 -10.10
N LEU A 458 4.66 -11.79 -9.03
CA LEU A 458 5.55 -12.93 -8.84
C LEU A 458 4.77 -14.23 -8.64
N LEU A 459 3.71 -14.20 -7.83
CA LEU A 459 2.82 -15.34 -7.61
C LEU A 459 2.16 -15.78 -8.91
N LYS A 460 1.69 -14.85 -9.76
CA LYS A 460 1.21 -15.20 -11.12
C LYS A 460 2.29 -15.81 -12.01
N ALA A 461 3.55 -15.43 -11.84
CA ALA A 461 4.63 -16.01 -12.63
C ALA A 461 4.96 -17.44 -12.17
N ILE A 462 4.83 -17.72 -10.86
CA ILE A 462 5.05 -19.06 -10.28
C ILE A 462 3.83 -19.96 -10.54
N HIS A 463 2.62 -19.40 -10.40
CA HIS A 463 1.33 -20.07 -10.49
C HIS A 463 0.41 -19.44 -11.55
N PRO A 464 0.68 -19.63 -12.86
CA PRO A 464 -0.03 -18.93 -13.94
C PRO A 464 -1.54 -19.18 -14.03
N ASN A 465 -2.00 -20.30 -13.44
CA ASN A 465 -3.40 -20.74 -13.50
C ASN A 465 -4.19 -20.38 -12.25
N TRP A 466 -3.57 -19.77 -11.23
CA TRP A 466 -4.31 -19.33 -10.06
C TRP A 466 -5.27 -18.20 -10.43
N SER A 467 -6.43 -18.23 -9.81
CA SER A 467 -7.39 -17.12 -9.85
C SER A 467 -6.83 -15.91 -9.08
N SER A 468 -7.45 -14.75 -9.27
CA SER A 468 -7.14 -13.56 -8.47
C SER A 468 -7.45 -13.78 -6.99
N ALA A 469 -8.52 -14.52 -6.69
CA ALA A 469 -8.92 -14.91 -5.35
C ALA A 469 -7.90 -15.87 -4.69
N ALA A 470 -7.40 -16.87 -5.42
CA ALA A 470 -6.37 -17.78 -4.92
C ALA A 470 -5.07 -17.05 -4.57
N ILE A 471 -4.67 -16.06 -5.37
CA ILE A 471 -3.50 -15.22 -5.07
C ILE A 471 -3.74 -14.37 -3.82
N ARG A 472 -4.92 -13.75 -3.70
CA ARG A 472 -5.30 -13.00 -2.49
C ARG A 472 -5.27 -13.92 -1.27
N SER A 473 -5.87 -15.10 -1.36
CA SER A 473 -5.85 -16.08 -0.28
C SER A 473 -4.44 -16.47 0.11
N ALA A 474 -3.56 -16.77 -0.85
CA ALA A 474 -2.18 -17.15 -0.56
C ALA A 474 -1.43 -16.05 0.21
N LEU A 475 -1.65 -14.78 -0.15
CA LEU A 475 -1.07 -13.64 0.56
C LEU A 475 -1.61 -13.54 1.99
N MET A 476 -2.93 -13.68 2.16
CA MET A 476 -3.62 -13.53 3.44
C MET A 476 -3.29 -14.66 4.42
N THR A 477 -3.41 -15.92 3.99
CA THR A 477 -3.27 -17.10 4.87
C THR A 477 -1.83 -17.37 5.29
N THR A 478 -0.85 -16.71 4.66
CA THR A 478 0.58 -16.87 4.97
C THR A 478 1.19 -15.67 5.67
N ALA A 479 0.40 -14.62 5.93
CA ALA A 479 0.83 -13.43 6.64
C ALA A 479 1.19 -13.72 8.11
N THR A 480 2.06 -12.90 8.68
CA THR A 480 2.44 -12.97 10.10
C THR A 480 1.68 -11.94 10.94
N LEU A 481 1.32 -12.33 12.16
CA LEU A 481 0.74 -11.45 13.16
C LEU A 481 1.79 -10.86 14.12
N ASN A 482 3.05 -11.29 13.97
CA ASN A 482 4.13 -10.94 14.89
C ASN A 482 5.13 -9.97 14.25
N ASN A 483 5.69 -9.10 15.08
CA ASN A 483 6.82 -8.26 14.76
C ASN A 483 8.17 -9.01 14.90
N ASN A 484 9.28 -8.32 14.65
CA ASN A 484 10.65 -8.81 14.74
C ASN A 484 11.15 -9.08 16.18
N MET A 485 10.31 -8.87 17.20
CA MET A 485 10.53 -9.34 18.57
C MET A 485 9.79 -10.64 18.86
N GLY A 486 9.02 -11.17 17.90
CA GLY A 486 8.17 -12.33 18.09
C GLY A 486 6.87 -12.04 18.85
N THR A 487 6.58 -10.77 19.15
CA THR A 487 5.35 -10.34 19.83
C THR A 487 4.31 -9.87 18.82
N PRO A 488 3.01 -9.82 19.17
CA PRO A 488 1.97 -9.34 18.26
C PRO A 488 2.26 -7.93 17.73
N ILE A 489 1.83 -7.65 16.49
CA ILE A 489 1.88 -6.31 15.90
C ILE A 489 1.04 -5.35 16.74
N THR A 490 1.58 -4.17 17.00
CA THR A 490 0.92 -3.08 17.71
C THR A 490 0.61 -1.91 16.77
N ASP A 491 -0.24 -0.99 17.21
CA ASP A 491 -0.27 0.36 16.66
C ASP A 491 0.95 1.18 17.13
N ILE A 492 1.00 2.45 16.70
CA ILE A 492 2.09 3.36 17.06
C ILE A 492 2.11 3.71 18.55
N ALA A 493 0.96 3.62 19.23
CA ALA A 493 0.80 3.90 20.65
C ALA A 493 0.96 2.62 21.51
N GLU A 494 1.56 1.57 20.92
CA GLU A 494 1.85 0.27 21.54
C GLU A 494 0.61 -0.53 21.95
N ASN A 495 -0.59 -0.12 21.51
CA ASN A 495 -1.79 -0.93 21.70
C ASN A 495 -1.77 -2.12 20.74
N LEU A 496 -2.35 -3.25 21.16
CA LEU A 496 -2.46 -4.43 20.31
C LEU A 496 -3.27 -4.11 19.05
N ALA A 497 -2.67 -4.33 17.89
CA ALA A 497 -3.37 -4.16 16.63
C ALA A 497 -4.35 -5.32 16.40
N THR A 498 -5.49 -5.00 15.81
CA THR A 498 -6.57 -5.94 15.51
C THR A 498 -6.63 -6.24 14.01
N PRO A 499 -7.44 -7.22 13.56
CA PRO A 499 -7.68 -7.44 12.13
C PRO A 499 -8.23 -6.21 11.38
N PHE A 500 -8.86 -5.25 12.06
CA PHE A 500 -9.27 -3.98 11.44
C PHE A 500 -8.09 -3.03 11.15
N HIS A 501 -6.90 -3.32 11.69
CA HIS A 501 -5.68 -2.61 11.37
C HIS A 501 -4.88 -3.30 10.27
N TYR A 502 -4.57 -4.59 10.43
CA TYR A 502 -3.65 -5.31 9.53
C TYR A 502 -4.30 -6.35 8.62
N GLY A 503 -5.62 -6.56 8.71
CA GLY A 503 -6.30 -7.65 8.02
C GLY A 503 -5.81 -9.01 8.51
N SER A 504 -5.22 -9.80 7.62
CA SER A 504 -4.61 -11.09 7.98
C SER A 504 -3.19 -10.98 8.56
N GLY A 505 -2.57 -9.79 8.56
CA GLY A 505 -1.24 -9.55 9.12
C GLY A 505 -0.26 -8.96 8.12
N HIS A 506 1.01 -8.89 8.51
CA HIS A 506 2.08 -8.41 7.64
C HIS A 506 2.44 -9.49 6.60
N PHE A 507 2.39 -9.12 5.33
CA PHE A 507 2.57 -10.05 4.23
C PHE A 507 3.94 -10.80 4.28
N GLN A 508 3.95 -12.06 3.85
CA GLN A 508 5.15 -12.90 3.80
C GLN A 508 5.35 -13.44 2.38
N PRO A 509 6.09 -12.70 1.51
CA PRO A 509 6.16 -13.02 0.08
C PRO A 509 6.69 -14.43 -0.23
N ALA A 510 7.66 -14.92 0.56
CA ALA A 510 8.23 -16.24 0.37
C ALA A 510 7.24 -17.35 0.73
N ASN A 511 6.50 -17.19 1.83
CA ASN A 511 5.51 -18.18 2.28
C ASN A 511 4.30 -18.23 1.33
N ALA A 512 3.88 -17.09 0.81
CA ALA A 512 2.77 -17.00 -0.16
C ALA A 512 3.03 -17.77 -1.47
N ALA A 513 4.29 -18.11 -1.78
CA ALA A 513 4.63 -18.89 -2.96
C ALA A 513 4.20 -20.36 -2.86
N ASP A 514 3.99 -20.89 -1.66
CA ASP A 514 3.49 -22.25 -1.43
C ASP A 514 2.58 -22.28 -0.17
N PRO A 515 1.34 -21.78 -0.27
CA PRO A 515 0.43 -21.63 0.85
C PRO A 515 -0.20 -22.96 1.30
N GLY A 516 0.02 -24.05 0.55
CA GLY A 516 -0.66 -25.34 0.73
C GLY A 516 -2.14 -25.32 0.29
N LEU A 517 -2.95 -24.53 0.98
CA LEU A 517 -4.40 -24.36 0.74
C LEU A 517 -4.72 -22.92 0.32
N VAL A 518 -5.72 -22.78 -0.54
CA VAL A 518 -6.31 -21.47 -0.87
C VAL A 518 -7.83 -21.51 -0.78
N TYR A 519 -8.38 -20.39 -0.37
CA TYR A 519 -9.79 -20.04 -0.48
C TYR A 519 -10.01 -19.40 -1.85
N ASP A 520 -10.55 -20.18 -2.79
CA ASP A 520 -10.77 -19.73 -4.16
C ASP A 520 -12.17 -19.10 -4.29
N ALA A 521 -12.32 -18.20 -5.26
CA ALA A 521 -13.59 -17.57 -5.61
C ALA A 521 -13.60 -17.20 -7.10
N THR A 522 -14.77 -17.37 -7.71
CA THR A 522 -15.02 -17.08 -9.12
C THR A 522 -15.76 -15.75 -9.29
N TYR A 523 -15.78 -15.25 -10.52
CA TYR A 523 -16.60 -14.09 -10.87
C TYR A 523 -18.09 -14.31 -10.54
N THR A 524 -18.60 -15.53 -10.71
CA THR A 524 -19.98 -15.88 -10.38
C THR A 524 -20.26 -15.74 -8.88
N ASP A 525 -19.31 -16.10 -8.03
CA ASP A 525 -19.47 -15.96 -6.58
C ASP A 525 -19.61 -14.49 -6.16
N TYR A 526 -18.85 -13.59 -6.79
CA TYR A 526 -19.00 -12.15 -6.57
C TYR A 526 -20.34 -11.59 -7.08
N LEU A 527 -20.85 -12.11 -8.20
CA LEU A 527 -22.20 -11.74 -8.68
C LEU A 527 -23.30 -12.24 -7.73
N LEU A 528 -23.18 -13.49 -7.24
CA LEU A 528 -24.12 -14.04 -6.26
C LEU A 528 -24.13 -13.20 -4.98
N PHE A 529 -22.96 -12.78 -4.50
CA PHE A 529 -22.84 -11.85 -3.39
C PHE A 529 -23.58 -10.52 -3.64
N LEU A 530 -23.41 -9.92 -4.82
CA LEU A 530 -24.11 -8.69 -5.19
C LEU A 530 -25.63 -8.87 -5.28
N CYS A 531 -26.09 -10.00 -5.82
CA CYS A 531 -27.51 -10.33 -5.91
C CYS A 531 -28.16 -10.47 -4.52
N LEU A 532 -27.46 -11.15 -3.59
CA LEU A 532 -27.93 -11.32 -2.21
C LEU A 532 -28.01 -9.99 -1.45
N ARG A 533 -27.08 -9.07 -1.72
CA ARG A 533 -27.09 -7.73 -1.11
C ARG A 533 -28.22 -6.84 -1.62
N SER A 534 -28.58 -6.96 -2.90
CA SER A 534 -29.52 -6.06 -3.56
C SER A 534 -31.00 -6.40 -3.31
N GLY A 535 -31.32 -7.41 -2.48
CA GLY A 535 -32.69 -7.77 -2.12
C GLY A 535 -33.58 -8.34 -3.24
N HIS A 536 -33.11 -8.37 -4.50
CA HIS A 536 -33.86 -8.88 -5.66
C HIS A 536 -33.79 -10.41 -5.82
N PHE A 537 -34.08 -11.15 -4.75
CA PHE A 537 -34.44 -12.56 -4.86
C PHE A 537 -35.98 -12.69 -4.78
N GLN A 538 -36.66 -12.32 -5.86
CA GLN A 538 -38.06 -12.70 -6.05
C GLN A 538 -38.11 -13.99 -6.89
N PRO A 539 -38.63 -15.11 -6.35
CA PRO A 539 -38.71 -16.37 -7.09
C PRO A 539 -39.70 -16.37 -8.27
N ALA A 540 -40.32 -15.23 -8.62
CA ALA A 540 -41.56 -15.24 -9.38
C ALA A 540 -41.63 -14.35 -10.62
N ASN A 541 -40.61 -13.56 -11.01
CA ASN A 541 -40.69 -12.84 -12.28
C ASN A 541 -39.37 -12.76 -13.05
N ASN A 542 -39.48 -13.22 -14.30
CA ASN A 542 -38.43 -13.84 -15.10
C ASN A 542 -37.63 -12.80 -15.92
N ARG A 543 -37.04 -11.76 -15.30
CA ARG A 543 -36.09 -10.86 -15.98
C ARG A 543 -34.98 -10.37 -15.02
N HIS A 544 -33.72 -10.68 -15.38
CA HIS A 544 -32.43 -10.18 -14.87
C HIS A 544 -31.53 -11.01 -13.92
N CYS A 545 -31.85 -12.26 -13.56
CA CYS A 545 -30.87 -13.20 -12.96
C CYS A 545 -31.02 -14.64 -13.49
N THR A 546 -31.26 -14.79 -14.79
CA THR A 546 -31.62 -16.08 -15.42
C THR A 546 -30.47 -16.70 -16.19
N SER A 547 -29.44 -17.21 -15.48
CA SER A 547 -28.61 -18.31 -16.02
C SER A 547 -27.78 -19.07 -14.96
N VAL A 548 -28.26 -19.21 -13.72
CA VAL A 548 -27.60 -20.06 -12.70
C VAL A 548 -28.43 -21.32 -12.38
N SER A 549 -29.46 -21.62 -13.19
CA SER A 549 -30.32 -22.78 -13.00
C SER A 549 -29.77 -24.10 -13.60
N SER A 550 -28.59 -24.10 -14.23
CA SER A 550 -27.99 -25.31 -14.82
C SER A 550 -26.79 -25.88 -14.07
N LEU A 551 -26.45 -25.36 -12.89
CA LEU A 551 -25.50 -26.00 -11.96
C LEU A 551 -26.32 -26.63 -10.83
N GLY A 552 -26.16 -27.94 -10.67
CA GLY A 552 -27.09 -28.82 -9.98
C GLY A 552 -27.54 -28.35 -8.59
N ARG A 553 -28.82 -28.65 -8.31
CA ARG A 553 -29.53 -28.67 -7.01
C ARG A 553 -28.80 -27.98 -5.86
N PRO A 554 -29.31 -26.86 -5.33
CA PRO A 554 -28.87 -26.33 -4.05
C PRO A 554 -29.13 -27.42 -3.01
N TRP A 555 -28.09 -27.83 -2.30
CA TRP A 555 -28.22 -28.71 -1.14
C TRP A 555 -29.32 -28.15 -0.22
N LYS A 556 -30.25 -29.02 0.17
CA LYS A 556 -31.41 -28.67 1.00
C LYS A 556 -30.97 -27.95 2.27
N GLY A 557 -31.56 -26.79 2.53
CA GLY A 557 -31.40 -26.01 3.76
C GLY A 557 -30.85 -24.61 3.46
N GLY A 558 -31.74 -23.64 3.30
CA GLY A 558 -31.39 -22.28 2.88
C GLY A 558 -30.35 -21.63 3.80
N ARG A 559 -29.17 -21.30 3.25
CA ARG A 559 -28.22 -20.32 3.77
C ARG A 559 -27.45 -19.69 2.60
N PRO A 560 -27.19 -18.37 2.61
CA PRO A 560 -26.47 -17.70 1.53
C PRO A 560 -25.01 -18.15 1.48
N ALA A 561 -24.51 -18.38 0.26
CA ALA A 561 -23.10 -18.64 0.00
C ALA A 561 -22.28 -17.40 0.38
N ILE A 562 -21.56 -17.48 1.49
CA ILE A 562 -20.60 -16.46 1.90
C ILE A 562 -19.41 -16.56 0.94
N VAL A 563 -19.08 -15.45 0.29
CA VAL A 563 -17.83 -15.30 -0.48
C VAL A 563 -16.70 -15.75 0.45
N SER A 564 -15.91 -16.71 -0.03
CA SER A 564 -14.81 -17.35 0.68
C SER A 564 -13.70 -16.32 1.01
N THR A 565 -13.97 -15.44 1.95
CA THR A 565 -13.00 -14.64 2.65
C THR A 565 -12.65 -15.38 3.92
N THR A 566 -11.37 -15.35 4.30
CA THR A 566 -10.91 -15.75 5.63
C THR A 566 -11.48 -14.74 6.64
N SER A 567 -12.79 -14.80 6.87
CA SER A 567 -13.50 -13.85 7.74
C SER A 567 -13.27 -14.27 9.18
N TYR A 568 -12.71 -13.37 10.00
CA TYR A 568 -12.95 -13.45 11.44
C TYR A 568 -14.42 -13.07 11.66
N LEU A 569 -15.19 -13.97 12.27
CA LEU A 569 -16.56 -13.67 12.67
C LEU A 569 -16.51 -12.72 13.87
N LEU A 570 -17.17 -11.56 13.76
CA LEU A 570 -17.37 -10.67 14.90
C LEU A 570 -18.38 -11.31 15.86
N PRO A 571 -18.14 -11.34 17.18
CA PRO A 571 -19.14 -11.73 18.15
C PRO A 571 -20.20 -10.61 18.24
N ALA A 572 -21.45 -10.91 17.93
CA ALA A 572 -22.59 -10.13 18.41
C ALA A 572 -23.11 -10.81 19.69
N PRO A 573 -23.59 -10.06 20.69
CA PRO A 573 -24.15 -10.68 21.88
C PRO A 573 -25.40 -11.48 21.47
N SER A 574 -25.42 -12.77 21.81
CA SER A 574 -26.51 -13.77 21.60
C SER A 574 -26.74 -14.40 20.21
N ASP A 575 -25.97 -14.06 19.17
CA ASP A 575 -26.19 -14.64 17.82
C ASP A 575 -25.22 -15.76 17.45
N ALA A 576 -25.75 -16.97 17.22
CA ALA A 576 -25.01 -18.06 16.58
C ALA A 576 -24.88 -17.82 15.08
N ARG A 577 -23.65 -17.56 14.58
CA ARG A 577 -23.37 -17.35 13.16
C ARG A 577 -22.64 -18.55 12.56
N LEU A 578 -23.15 -19.08 11.44
CA LEU A 578 -22.50 -20.14 10.67
C LEU A 578 -21.82 -19.56 9.42
N SER A 579 -20.55 -19.89 9.22
CA SER A 579 -19.83 -19.62 7.97
C SER A 579 -19.47 -20.93 7.28
N CYS A 580 -19.77 -21.04 5.99
CA CYS A 580 -19.38 -22.18 5.15
C CYS A 580 -18.24 -21.73 4.22
N GLN A 581 -17.13 -22.46 4.23
CA GLN A 581 -15.95 -22.15 3.40
C GLN A 581 -15.52 -23.37 2.59
N GLY A 582 -15.24 -23.16 1.30
CA GLY A 582 -14.59 -24.14 0.43
C GLY A 582 -13.08 -23.90 0.36
N MET A 583 -12.28 -24.93 0.61
CA MET A 583 -10.82 -24.89 0.48
C MET A 583 -10.34 -25.72 -0.70
N THR A 584 -9.39 -25.20 -1.48
CA THR A 584 -8.78 -25.91 -2.60
C THR A 584 -7.31 -26.19 -2.30
N ILE A 585 -6.88 -27.45 -2.49
CA ILE A 585 -5.47 -27.85 -2.38
C ILE A 585 -4.71 -27.34 -3.61
N LYS A 586 -3.60 -26.61 -3.39
CA LYS A 586 -2.73 -26.10 -4.46
C LYS A 586 -1.27 -26.57 -4.32
N ALA A 587 -1.03 -27.71 -3.65
CA ALA A 587 0.31 -28.24 -3.45
C ALA A 587 0.94 -28.84 -4.73
N ASP A 588 2.20 -28.48 -5.00
CA ASP A 588 2.98 -28.94 -6.16
C ASP A 588 3.53 -30.39 -6.03
N ARG A 589 3.33 -31.05 -4.89
CA ARG A 589 3.84 -32.41 -4.60
C ARG A 589 2.73 -33.37 -4.16
N LEU A 590 2.19 -34.12 -5.12
CA LEU A 590 1.22 -35.22 -4.94
C LEU A 590 1.83 -36.51 -4.34
N TRP A 591 2.77 -36.43 -3.40
CA TRP A 591 3.43 -37.63 -2.85
C TRP A 591 2.74 -38.19 -1.60
N ALA A 592 1.78 -37.46 -1.04
CA ALA A 592 0.73 -37.88 -0.12
C ALA A 592 -0.26 -36.71 -0.05
N LEU A 593 -1.57 -36.94 0.10
CA LEU A 593 -2.49 -35.84 0.45
C LEU A 593 -2.16 -35.45 1.90
N PRO A 594 -1.65 -34.24 2.16
CA PRO A 594 -1.43 -33.80 3.54
C PRO A 594 -2.78 -33.69 4.26
N VAL A 595 -2.86 -34.25 5.47
CA VAL A 595 -3.98 -34.04 6.39
C VAL A 595 -3.73 -32.72 7.13
N TRP A 596 -4.69 -31.82 7.11
CA TRP A 596 -4.63 -30.54 7.83
C TRP A 596 -5.49 -30.63 9.08
N GLU A 597 -4.94 -30.24 10.22
CA GLU A 597 -5.66 -30.12 11.50
C GLU A 597 -6.00 -28.65 11.75
N HIS A 598 -7.25 -28.36 12.13
CA HIS A 598 -7.67 -27.00 12.49
C HIS A 598 -7.30 -26.68 13.94
N LYS A 599 -6.59 -25.57 14.16
CA LYS A 599 -6.22 -25.07 15.50
C LYS A 599 -6.86 -23.71 15.77
N PRO A 600 -8.10 -23.66 16.31
CA PRO A 600 -8.76 -22.39 16.60
C PRO A 600 -8.07 -21.65 17.75
N ARG A 601 -8.03 -20.31 17.66
CA ARG A 601 -7.69 -19.40 18.76
C ARG A 601 -8.90 -18.52 19.05
N PHE A 602 -9.24 -18.36 20.33
CA PHE A 602 -10.51 -17.77 20.76
C PHE A 602 -10.34 -16.34 21.27
N TYR A 603 -11.33 -15.50 21.01
CA TYR A 603 -11.53 -14.28 21.81
C TYR A 603 -12.24 -14.68 23.11
N ARG A 604 -11.89 -14.04 24.23
CA ARG A 604 -12.55 -14.28 25.53
C ARG A 604 -14.07 -14.13 25.37
N GLY A 605 -14.83 -15.12 25.83
CA GLY A 605 -16.30 -15.13 25.77
C GLY A 605 -16.92 -15.58 24.44
N THR A 606 -16.17 -16.17 23.51
CA THR A 606 -16.70 -16.66 22.22
C THR A 606 -16.48 -18.18 22.05
N LEU A 607 -17.51 -18.88 21.56
CA LEU A 607 -17.42 -20.29 21.15
C LEU A 607 -17.35 -20.40 19.62
N LEU A 608 -16.32 -21.08 19.10
CA LEU A 608 -16.18 -21.37 17.66
C LEU A 608 -15.99 -22.87 17.47
N THR A 609 -16.80 -23.48 16.61
CA THR A 609 -16.68 -24.89 16.22
C THR A 609 -16.51 -24.99 14.72
N ILE A 610 -15.50 -25.76 14.26
CA ILE A 610 -15.29 -26.07 12.84
C ILE A 610 -15.74 -27.52 12.64
N ARG A 611 -16.64 -27.74 11.67
CA ARG A 611 -17.13 -29.08 11.31
C ARG A 611 -16.65 -29.43 9.89
N PRO A 612 -15.79 -30.46 9.72
CA PRO A 612 -15.53 -31.00 8.39
C PRO A 612 -16.83 -31.58 7.81
N SER A 613 -17.03 -31.50 6.50
CA SER A 613 -18.22 -32.09 5.85
C SER A 613 -18.25 -33.63 5.91
N ALA A 614 -17.22 -34.27 6.45
CA ALA A 614 -17.15 -35.69 6.72
C ALA A 614 -16.90 -35.91 8.22
N TYR A 615 -17.93 -36.40 8.92
CA TYR A 615 -17.96 -37.01 10.25
C TYR A 615 -16.63 -36.98 11.07
N SER A 616 -16.49 -36.01 11.95
CA SER A 616 -15.96 -36.22 13.31
C SER A 616 -16.26 -35.00 14.19
N GLU A 617 -16.84 -35.25 15.36
CA GLU A 617 -17.07 -34.22 16.38
C GLU A 617 -15.79 -34.00 17.17
N SER A 618 -15.43 -32.74 17.39
CA SER A 618 -14.45 -32.33 18.40
C SER A 618 -15.05 -31.15 19.14
N ILE A 619 -15.75 -31.44 20.23
CA ILE A 619 -16.29 -30.43 21.15
C ILE A 619 -15.27 -30.29 22.27
N VAL A 620 -14.71 -29.10 22.45
CA VAL A 620 -13.93 -28.76 23.65
C VAL A 620 -14.63 -27.59 24.33
N THR A 621 -15.32 -27.90 25.42
CA THR A 621 -15.89 -26.95 26.38
C THR A 621 -14.85 -26.66 27.46
N ILE A 622 -14.59 -25.39 27.76
CA ILE A 622 -13.83 -24.97 28.94
C ILE A 622 -14.84 -24.30 29.89
N PRO A 623 -14.97 -24.76 31.14
CA PRO A 623 -15.83 -24.10 32.13
C PRO A 623 -15.25 -22.76 32.58
N ASN A 624 -16.16 -21.88 33.02
CA ASN A 624 -16.03 -20.44 33.32
C ASN A 624 -14.69 -19.94 33.88
#